data_AF-A0A2E5VWI5-F1
#
_entry.id   AF-A0A2E5VWI5-F1
#
_cell.length_a   1.000
_cell.length_b   1.000
_cell.length_c   1.000
_cell.angle_alpha   90.00
_cell.angle_beta   90.00
_cell.angle_gamma   90.00
#
_symmetry.space_group_name_H-M   'P 1'
#
loop_
_entity.id
_entity.type
_entity.pdbx_description
1 polymer ?
#
loop_
_entity_poly.entity_id
_entity_poly.type
_entity_poly.pdbx_seq_one_letter_code
_entity_poly.pdbx_strand_id
1 'polypeptide(L)' 'MPGLDWGTIFMQYARAIGWSITAAVGFAFGIGIALKVFDMLSTDIDEWEEIKKGNLGVSLIFISLIIMVGLLVHKVI' A
#
# COMPACT_ATOMS: atom_id res chain seq x y z
N MET A 1 -14.74 38.34 14.54
CA MET A 1 -13.91 37.45 13.69
C MET A 1 -12.98 36.74 14.66
N PRO A 2 -13.13 35.44 14.93
CA PRO A 2 -12.23 34.82 15.90
C PRO A 2 -10.82 34.94 15.31
N GLY A 3 -9.93 35.58 16.07
CA GLY A 3 -8.59 35.93 15.63
C GLY A 3 -7.84 34.68 15.20
N LEU A 4 -6.98 34.85 14.20
CA LEU A 4 -6.06 33.84 13.71
C LEU A 4 -5.16 33.34 14.84
N ASP A 5 -5.60 32.30 15.54
CA ASP A 5 -4.83 31.68 16.62
C ASP A 5 -3.79 30.73 16.01
N TRP A 6 -2.64 31.32 15.69
CA TRP A 6 -1.50 30.64 15.07
C TRP A 6 -1.08 29.36 15.81
N GLY A 7 -1.29 29.28 17.13
CA GLY A 7 -1.02 28.07 17.91
C GLY A 7 -1.93 26.89 17.52
N THR A 8 -3.22 27.14 17.30
CA THR A 8 -4.16 26.09 16.88
C THR A 8 -3.90 25.62 15.45
N ILE A 9 -3.52 26.52 14.55
CA ILE A 9 -3.20 26.18 13.16
C ILE A 9 -1.95 25.31 13.11
N PHE A 10 -0.89 25.70 13.84
CA PHE A 10 0.33 24.89 13.94
C PHE A 10 0.04 23.50 14.51
N MET A 11 -0.75 23.40 15.58
CA MET A 11 -1.12 22.12 16.18
C MET A 11 -1.94 21.25 15.21
N GLN A 12 -2.81 21.85 14.40
CA GLN A 12 -3.56 21.13 13.37
C GLN A 12 -2.65 20.54 12.29
N TYR A 13 -1.67 21.30 11.80
CA TYR A 13 -0.69 20.78 10.84
C TYR A 13 0.18 19.67 11.45
N ALA A 14 0.65 19.85 12.69
CA ALA A 14 1.43 18.83 13.38
C ALA A 14 0.64 17.52 13.54
N ARG A 15 -0.64 17.63 13.94
CA ARG A 15 -1.54 16.48 14.03
C ARG A 15 -1.80 15.84 12.66
N ALA A 16 -2.01 16.64 11.61
CA ALA A 16 -2.21 16.14 10.25
C ALA A 16 -1.00 15.33 9.75
N ILE A 17 0.22 15.83 10.00
CA ILE A 17 1.46 15.11 9.69
C ILE A 17 1.56 13.83 10.53
N GLY A 18 1.22 13.87 11.82
CA GLY A 18 1.21 12.69 12.67
C GLY A 18 0.27 11.59 12.14
N TRP A 19 -0.94 11.96 11.73
CA TRP A 19 -1.90 11.01 11.15
C TRP A 19 -1.47 10.50 9.78
N SER A 20 -0.87 11.34 8.92
CA SER A 20 -0.39 10.88 7.61
C SER A 20 0.74 9.87 7.72
N ILE A 21 1.68 10.07 8.66
CA ILE A 21 2.74 9.10 8.94
C ILE A 21 2.15 7.80 9.49
N THR A 22 1.23 7.89 10.45
CA THR A 22 0.58 6.71 11.03
C THR A 22 -0.15 5.90 9.96
N ALA A 23 -0.89 6.57 9.07
CA ALA A 23 -1.56 5.95 7.94
C ALA A 23 -0.56 5.29 6.99
N ALA A 24 0.50 6.01 6.57
CA ALA A 24 1.51 5.50 5.66
C ALA A 24 2.19 4.22 6.19
N VAL A 25 2.53 4.20 7.48
CA VAL A 25 3.12 3.02 8.15
C VAL A 25 2.10 1.87 8.14
N GLY A 26 0.86 2.11 8.55
CA GLY A 26 -0.19 1.09 8.55
C GLY A 26 -0.41 0.46 7.16
N PHE A 27 -0.40 1.29 6.11
CA PHE A 27 -0.49 0.80 4.73
C PHE A 27 0.70 -0.03 4.30
N ALA A 28 1.93 0.40 4.61
CA ALA A 28 3.13 -0.34 4.27
C ALA A 28 3.10 -1.76 4.88
N PHE A 29 2.69 -1.87 6.14
CA PHE A 29 2.49 -3.16 6.80
C PHE A 29 1.35 -3.96 6.17
N GLY A 30 0.20 -3.34 5.89
CA GLY A 30 -0.94 -4.02 5.26
C GLY A 30 -0.61 -4.61 3.90
N ILE A 31 0.10 -3.85 3.04
CA ILE A 31 0.56 -4.32 1.74
C ILE A 31 1.57 -5.47 1.89
N GLY A 32 2.55 -5.33 2.80
CA GLY A 32 3.53 -6.38 3.05
C GLY A 32 2.90 -7.70 3.51
N ILE A 33 1.87 -7.64 4.36
CA ILE A 33 1.12 -8.82 4.79
C ILE A 33 0.33 -9.42 3.63
N ALA A 34 -0.35 -8.60 2.82
CA ALA A 34 -1.11 -9.08 1.68
C ALA A 34 -0.24 -9.81 0.65
N LEU A 35 0.94 -9.27 0.34
CA LEU A 35 1.93 -9.91 -0.53
C LEU A 35 2.42 -11.24 0.07
N LYS A 36 2.77 -11.26 1.36
CA LYS A 36 3.21 -12.49 2.03
C LYS A 36 2.14 -13.58 2.05
N VAL A 37 0.87 -13.21 2.27
CA VAL A 37 -0.25 -14.17 2.21
C VAL A 37 -0.43 -14.71 0.80
N PHE A 38 -0.27 -13.88 -0.22
CA PHE A 38 -0.32 -14.32 -1.61
C PHE A 38 0.81 -15.31 -1.94
N ASP A 39 2.05 -15.00 -1.58
CA ASP A 39 3.20 -15.90 -1.79
C ASP A 39 3.01 -17.26 -1.07
N MET A 40 2.41 -17.24 0.13
CA MET A 40 2.05 -18.45 0.87
C MET A 40 0.94 -19.28 0.22
N LEU A 41 0.10 -18.68 -0.63
CA LEU A 41 -0.94 -19.39 -1.37
C LEU A 41 -0.40 -19.93 -2.71
N SER A 42 0.66 -19.32 -3.26
CA SER A 42 1.24 -19.66 -4.56
C SER A 42 2.46 -20.59 -4.49
N THR A 43 2.68 -21.25 -3.35
CA THR A 43 3.93 -21.96 -2.99
C THR A 43 4.36 -23.10 -3.92
N ASP A 44 3.50 -23.55 -4.85
CA ASP A 44 3.83 -24.61 -5.81
C ASP A 44 4.61 -24.12 -7.05
N ILE A 45 4.77 -22.80 -7.27
CA ILE A 45 5.38 -22.24 -8.49
C ILE A 45 6.38 -21.12 -8.12
N ASP A 46 7.62 -21.16 -8.63
CA ASP A 46 8.56 -20.03 -8.52
C ASP A 46 8.20 -18.96 -9.57
N GLU A 47 7.44 -17.95 -9.15
CA GLU A 47 6.87 -16.98 -10.07
C GLU A 47 7.92 -16.05 -10.66
N TRP A 48 8.98 -15.76 -9.91
CA TRP A 48 10.10 -14.95 -10.40
C TRP A 48 10.89 -15.69 -11.47
N GLU A 49 11.06 -17.01 -11.33
CA GLU A 49 11.66 -17.85 -12.34
C GLU A 49 10.77 -17.96 -13.59
N GLU A 50 9.46 -18.15 -13.41
CA GLU A 50 8.49 -18.25 -14.52
C GLU A 50 8.35 -16.93 -15.31
N ILE A 51 8.36 -15.78 -14.64
CA ILE A 51 8.37 -14.46 -15.30
C ILE A 51 9.65 -14.28 -16.12
N LYS A 52 10.82 -14.68 -15.58
CA LYS A 52 12.11 -14.63 -16.31
C LYS A 52 12.12 -15.55 -17.53
N LYS A 53 11.44 -16.69 -17.47
CA LYS A 53 11.24 -17.61 -18.60
C LYS A 53 10.25 -17.08 -19.63
N GLY A 54 9.59 -15.94 -19.38
CA GLY A 54 8.64 -15.32 -20.31
C GLY A 54 7.21 -15.85 -20.19
N ASN A 55 6.85 -16.48 -19.05
CA ASN A 55 5.50 -16.95 -18.82
C ASN A 55 4.54 -15.76 -18.60
N LEU A 56 3.78 -15.43 -19.66
CA LEU A 56 2.80 -14.34 -19.64
C LEU A 56 1.67 -14.58 -18.64
N GLY A 57 1.28 -15.83 -18.38
CA GLY A 57 0.19 -16.14 -17.45
C GLY A 57 0.51 -15.71 -16.03
N VAL A 58 1.68 -16.11 -15.54
CA VAL A 58 2.18 -15.73 -14.21
C VAL A 58 2.38 -14.21 -14.11
N SER A 59 2.94 -13.60 -15.15
CA SER A 59 3.13 -12.14 -15.23
C SER A 59 1.81 -11.38 -15.10
N LEU A 60 0.75 -11.84 -15.78
CA LEU A 60 -0.57 -11.20 -15.75
C LEU A 60 -1.24 -11.31 -14.38
N ILE A 61 -1.08 -12.43 -13.68
CA ILE A 61 -1.58 -12.60 -12.32
C ILE A 61 -0.88 -11.60 -11.38
N PHE A 62 0.45 -11.46 -11.48
CA PHE A 62 1.21 -10.49 -10.71
C PHE A 62 0.78 -9.04 -10.99
N ILE A 63 0.61 -8.68 -12.27
CA ILE A 63 0.12 -7.35 -12.66
C ILE A 63 -1.28 -7.11 -12.10
N SER A 64 -2.18 -8.10 -12.20
CA SER A 64 -3.54 -8.01 -11.67
C SER A 64 -3.53 -7.76 -10.15
N LEU A 65 -2.65 -8.45 -9.42
CA LEU A 65 -2.50 -8.28 -7.99
C LEU A 65 -1.98 -6.90 -7.61
N ILE A 66 -0.94 -6.41 -8.30
CA ILE A 66 -0.40 -5.06 -8.08
C ILE A 66 -1.47 -3.99 -8.35
N ILE A 67 -2.24 -4.13 -9.44
CA ILE A 67 -3.34 -3.21 -9.77
C ILE A 67 -4.42 -3.26 -8.68
N MET A 68 -4.82 -4.46 -8.25
CA MET A 68 -5.83 -4.62 -7.21
C MET A 68 -5.40 -3.96 -5.89
N VAL A 69 -4.16 -4.18 -5.47
CA VAL A 69 -3.59 -3.54 -4.27
C VAL A 69 -3.56 -2.02 -4.44
N GLY A 70 -3.14 -1.52 -5.60
CA GLY A 70 -3.14 -0.08 -5.90
C GLY A 70 -4.53 0.54 -5.83
N LEU A 71 -5.55 -0.13 -6.36
CA LEU A 71 -6.94 0.32 -6.29
C LEU A 71 -7.48 0.32 -4.86
N LEU A 72 -7.14 -0.70 -4.05
CA LEU A 72 -7.52 -0.76 -2.65
C LEU A 72 -6.93 0.42 -1.86
N VAL A 73 -5.66 0.77 -2.11
CA VAL A 73 -5.00 1.92 -1.48
C VAL A 73 -5.66 3.23 -1.92
N HIS A 74 -5.92 3.39 -3.22
CA HIS A 74 -6.58 4.58 -3.75
C HIS A 74 -7.96 4.84 -3.11
N LYS A 75 -8.73 3.77 -2.82
CA LYS A 75 -10.07 3.89 -2.24
C LYS A 75 -10.07 4.29 -0.75
N VAL A 76 -8.94 4.16 -0.07
CA VAL A 76 -8.84 4.41 1.39
C VAL A 76 -8.24 5.78 1.69
N ILE A 77 -7.49 6.38 0.75
CA ILE A 77 -6.96 7.76 0.83
C ILE A 77 -8.04 8.74 0.36
#